data_AF-A0A9X2X1D2-F1
#
_entry.id   AF-A0A9X2X1D2-F1
#
_cell.length_a   1.000
_cell.length_b   1.000
_cell.length_c   1.000
_cell.angle_alpha   90.00
_cell.angle_beta   90.00
_cell.angle_gamma   90.00
#
_symmetry.space_group_name_H-M   'P 1'
#
loop_
_entity.id
_entity.type
_entity.pdbx_description
1 polymer ?
#
loop_
_entity_poly.entity_id
_entity_poly.type
_entity_poly.pdbx_seq_one_letter_code
_entity_poly.pdbx_strand_id
1 'polypeptide(L)'
;MSASDAGIARAIARCENQAVKTDAEDVLRVESRKREYDQLYGTLTGIGLLRARMGLSHAPYWNGNVANDFSISADGEYARYAELKAKVARAVRVHDTWHHVRRMVLWGGGISLATGAGVALLVFAPDIF
;
A
#
# COMPACT_ATOMS: atom_id res chain seq x y z
N MET A 1 -5.41 23.27 -9.12
CA MET A 1 -4.50 24.44 -9.16
C MET A 1 -4.19 24.68 -10.61
N SER A 2 -4.65 25.80 -11.19
CA SER A 2 -4.47 26.10 -12.62
C SER A 2 -3.09 26.72 -12.88
N ALA A 3 -2.47 26.41 -14.01
CA ALA A 3 -1.16 26.96 -14.36
C ALA A 3 -1.27 28.42 -14.83
N SER A 4 -0.26 29.22 -14.48
CA SER A 4 -0.15 30.61 -14.99
C SER A 4 0.05 30.62 -16.50
N ASP A 5 -0.48 31.63 -17.18
CA ASP A 5 -0.42 31.72 -18.65
C ASP A 5 1.02 31.79 -19.18
N ALA A 6 1.92 32.46 -18.46
CA ALA A 6 3.35 32.49 -18.78
C ALA A 6 4.04 31.11 -18.59
N GLY A 7 3.51 30.27 -17.70
CA GLY A 7 3.94 28.88 -17.55
C GLY A 7 3.48 28.02 -18.72
N ILE A 8 2.20 28.14 -19.09
CA ILE A 8 1.58 27.43 -20.20
C ILE A 8 2.29 27.77 -21.52
N ALA A 9 2.49 29.07 -21.80
CA ALA A 9 3.17 29.51 -23.02
C ALA A 9 4.60 28.97 -23.15
N ARG A 10 5.36 28.93 -22.04
CA ARG A 10 6.70 28.34 -22.02
C ARG A 10 6.69 26.82 -22.22
N ALA A 11 5.72 26.13 -21.66
CA ALA A 11 5.58 24.68 -21.83
C ALA A 11 5.26 24.31 -23.29
N ILE A 12 4.31 25.02 -23.90
CA ILE A 12 3.94 24.87 -25.31
C ILE A 12 5.15 25.15 -26.21
N ALA A 13 5.91 26.21 -25.93
CA ALA A 13 7.08 26.57 -26.73
C ALA A 13 8.18 25.49 -26.73
N ARG A 14 8.32 24.73 -25.64
CA ARG A 14 9.30 23.63 -25.48
C ARG A 14 8.80 22.28 -26.01
N CYS A 15 7.53 22.17 -26.38
CA CYS A 15 6.99 20.91 -26.88
C CYS A 15 7.52 20.62 -28.28
N GLU A 16 8.20 19.48 -28.45
CA GLU A 16 8.74 19.03 -29.75
C GLU A 16 7.67 18.41 -30.64
N ASN A 17 6.58 17.90 -30.06
CA ASN A 17 5.48 17.31 -30.81
C ASN A 17 4.53 18.39 -31.31
N GLN A 18 4.58 18.65 -32.62
CA GLN A 18 3.81 19.73 -33.25
C GLN A 18 2.28 19.53 -33.18
N ALA A 19 1.79 18.29 -33.16
CA ALA A 19 0.37 18.01 -33.00
C ALA A 19 -0.11 18.41 -31.60
N VAL A 20 0.57 17.91 -30.56
CA VAL A 20 0.26 18.23 -29.16
C VAL A 20 0.39 19.74 -28.90
N LYS A 21 1.38 20.39 -29.51
CA LYS A 21 1.59 21.83 -29.41
C LYS A 21 0.39 22.62 -29.96
N THR A 22 -0.12 22.22 -31.12
CA THR A 22 -1.25 22.88 -31.78
C THR A 22 -2.53 22.73 -30.96
N ASP A 23 -2.81 21.51 -30.47
CA ASP A 23 -3.96 21.25 -29.61
C ASP A 23 -3.88 22.01 -28.29
N ALA A 24 -2.68 22.07 -27.68
CA ALA A 24 -2.44 22.82 -26.46
C ALA A 24 -2.61 24.34 -26.68
N GLU A 25 -2.20 24.88 -27.83
CA GLU A 25 -2.45 26.28 -28.17
C GLU A 25 -3.94 26.57 -28.33
N ASP A 26 -4.68 25.70 -29.02
CA ASP A 26 -6.11 25.88 -29.24
C ASP A 26 -6.89 25.85 -27.91
N VAL A 27 -6.61 24.86 -27.05
CA VAL A 27 -7.35 24.66 -25.80
C VAL A 27 -6.87 25.59 -24.67
N LEU A 28 -5.56 25.71 -24.46
CA LEU A 28 -5.01 26.35 -23.25
C LEU A 28 -4.77 27.86 -23.39
N ARG A 29 -4.70 28.42 -24.61
CA ARG A 29 -4.59 29.88 -24.81
C ARG A 29 -5.93 30.59 -24.88
N VAL A 30 -7.01 29.86 -25.12
CA VAL A 30 -8.36 30.42 -25.10
C VAL A 30 -8.96 30.20 -23.73
N GLU A 31 -9.11 31.30 -22.99
CA GLU A 31 -9.49 31.31 -21.58
C GLU A 31 -10.81 30.57 -21.29
N SER A 32 -11.82 30.61 -22.19
CA SER A 32 -13.05 29.83 -22.02
C SER A 32 -12.81 28.31 -22.10
N ARG A 33 -12.01 27.85 -23.06
CA ARG A 33 -11.67 26.44 -23.26
C ARG A 33 -10.73 25.93 -22.18
N LYS A 34 -9.79 26.76 -21.74
CA LYS A 34 -8.93 26.47 -20.58
C LYS A 34 -9.74 26.22 -19.32
N ARG A 35 -10.74 27.05 -19.03
CA ARG A 35 -11.62 26.84 -17.86
C ARG A 35 -12.39 25.53 -17.92
N GLU A 36 -12.94 25.20 -19.10
CA GLU A 36 -13.64 23.94 -19.31
C GLU A 36 -12.70 22.74 -19.12
N TYR A 37 -11.50 22.81 -19.70
CA TYR A 37 -10.45 21.82 -19.51
C TYR A 37 -10.07 21.65 -18.03
N ASP A 38 -9.82 22.76 -17.30
CA ASP A 38 -9.46 22.73 -15.88
C ASP A 38 -10.58 22.13 -15.02
N GLN A 39 -11.85 22.41 -15.35
CA GLN A 39 -13.00 21.82 -14.67
C GLN A 39 -13.10 20.31 -14.89
N LEU A 40 -12.92 19.86 -16.14
CA LEU A 40 -12.92 18.43 -16.47
C LEU A 40 -11.76 17.72 -15.78
N TYR A 41 -10.56 18.30 -15.86
CA TYR A 41 -9.36 17.79 -15.21
C TYR A 41 -9.56 17.66 -13.68
N GLY A 42 -10.14 18.68 -13.05
CA GLY A 42 -10.48 18.66 -11.63
C GLY A 42 -11.48 17.56 -11.28
N THR A 43 -12.49 17.33 -12.12
CA THR A 43 -13.48 16.27 -11.93
C THR A 43 -12.84 14.88 -12.01
N LEU A 44 -12.04 14.63 -13.04
CA LEU A 44 -11.32 13.36 -13.21
C LEU A 44 -10.35 13.09 -12.07
N THR A 45 -9.65 14.14 -11.61
CA THR A 45 -8.79 14.10 -10.43
C THR A 45 -9.59 13.72 -9.17
N GLY A 46 -10.77 14.31 -8.97
CA GLY A 46 -11.66 13.98 -7.86
C GLY A 46 -12.13 12.52 -7.88
N ILE A 47 -12.48 12.00 -9.06
CA ILE A 47 -12.83 10.59 -9.24
C ILE A 47 -11.64 9.68 -8.92
N GLY A 48 -10.44 10.04 -9.39
CA GLY A 48 -9.19 9.33 -9.09
C GLY A 48 -8.90 9.24 -7.59
N LEU A 49 -9.09 10.35 -6.86
CA LEU A 49 -8.96 10.40 -5.41
C LEU A 49 -10.01 9.55 -4.69
N LEU A 50 -11.28 9.64 -5.11
CA LEU A 50 -12.37 8.86 -4.54
C LEU A 50 -12.11 7.36 -4.72
N ARG A 51 -11.70 6.94 -5.92
CA ARG A 51 -11.29 5.56 -6.23
C ARG A 51 -10.19 5.08 -5.29
N ALA A 52 -9.15 5.89 -5.12
CA ALA A 52 -8.02 5.56 -4.24
C ALA A 52 -8.48 5.39 -2.78
N ARG A 53 -9.36 6.27 -2.30
CA ARG A 53 -9.92 6.20 -0.94
C ARG A 53 -10.81 4.98 -0.71
N MET A 54 -11.54 4.52 -1.74
CA MET A 54 -12.35 3.31 -1.67
C MET A 54 -11.53 2.01 -1.84
N GLY A 55 -10.20 2.09 -2.02
CA GLY A 55 -9.36 0.91 -2.25
C GLY A 55 -9.60 0.26 -3.62
N LEU A 56 -10.23 0.96 -4.56
CA LEU A 56 -10.57 0.45 -5.90
C LEU A 56 -9.43 0.60 -6.92
N SER A 57 -8.21 0.89 -6.45
CA SER A 57 -7.01 1.04 -7.29
C SER A 57 -6.63 -0.24 -8.04
N HIS A 58 -7.16 -1.39 -7.63
CA HIS A 58 -6.93 -2.71 -8.27
C HIS A 58 -8.22 -3.36 -8.79
N ALA A 59 -9.28 -2.57 -9.01
CA ALA A 59 -10.53 -3.11 -9.54
C ALA A 59 -10.35 -3.65 -10.99
N PRO A 60 -11.12 -4.68 -11.41
CA PRO A 60 -10.92 -5.37 -12.69
C PRO A 60 -10.95 -4.47 -13.92
N TYR A 61 -11.74 -3.40 -13.87
CA TYR A 61 -11.95 -2.45 -14.97
C TYR A 61 -11.04 -1.22 -14.89
N TRP A 62 -10.16 -1.19 -13.89
CA TRP A 62 -9.31 -0.06 -13.56
C TRP A 62 -7.83 -0.45 -13.61
N ASN A 63 -7.45 -1.17 -14.66
CA ASN A 63 -6.11 -1.67 -14.90
C ASN A 63 -5.45 -0.96 -16.10
N GLY A 64 -4.12 -0.99 -16.16
CA GLY A 64 -3.35 -0.45 -17.29
C GLY A 64 -2.96 1.02 -17.18
N ASN A 65 -2.23 1.51 -18.20
CA ASN A 65 -1.57 2.81 -18.17
C ASN A 65 -2.56 3.99 -18.20
N VAL A 66 -3.70 3.84 -18.89
CA VAL A 66 -4.75 4.88 -18.98
C VAL A 66 -5.40 5.16 -17.62
N ALA A 67 -5.44 4.15 -16.75
CA ALA A 67 -5.97 4.29 -15.39
C ALA A 67 -5.01 5.06 -14.43
N ASN A 68 -3.76 5.29 -14.86
CA ASN A 68 -2.71 5.92 -14.04
C ASN A 68 -2.67 7.45 -14.16
N ASP A 69 -3.23 8.03 -15.23
CA ASP A 69 -3.17 9.48 -15.47
C ASP A 69 -3.81 10.31 -14.34
N PHE A 70 -4.72 9.70 -13.57
CA PHE A 70 -5.36 10.28 -12.39
C PHE A 70 -5.15 9.42 -11.14
N SER A 71 -4.09 8.60 -11.11
CA SER A 71 -3.73 7.85 -9.92
C SER A 71 -3.08 8.76 -8.89
N ILE A 72 -3.85 9.06 -7.85
CA ILE A 72 -3.39 9.84 -6.70
C ILE A 72 -3.36 8.92 -5.49
N SER A 73 -2.33 9.03 -4.66
CA SER A 73 -2.30 8.38 -3.35
C SER A 73 -3.43 8.95 -2.51
N ALA A 74 -4.29 8.11 -1.97
CA ALA A 74 -5.26 8.56 -0.98
C ALA A 74 -4.54 9.29 0.16
N ASP A 75 -5.10 10.44 0.58
CA ASP A 75 -4.51 11.34 1.59
C ASP A 75 -4.26 10.62 2.93
N GLY A 76 -3.71 11.35 3.92
CA GLY A 76 -3.19 10.85 5.20
C GLY A 76 -4.01 9.83 6.01
N GLU A 77 -5.28 9.57 5.70
CA GLU A 77 -5.99 8.39 6.20
C GLU A 77 -5.39 7.06 5.72
N TYR A 78 -4.84 6.98 4.51
CA TYR A 78 -4.07 5.82 4.06
C TYR A 78 -2.76 5.67 4.85
N ALA A 79 -2.18 6.78 5.30
CA ALA A 79 -1.05 6.74 6.22
C ALA A 79 -1.48 6.18 7.59
N ARG A 80 -2.69 6.49 8.08
CA ARG A 80 -3.26 5.88 9.31
C ARG A 80 -3.53 4.39 9.13
N TYR A 81 -4.00 3.96 7.95
CA TYR A 81 -4.14 2.53 7.63
C TYR A 81 -2.78 1.82 7.58
N ALA A 82 -1.78 2.41 6.95
CA ALA A 82 -0.42 1.87 6.92
C ALA A 82 0.19 1.80 8.32
N GLU A 83 -0.03 2.82 9.15
CA GLU A 83 0.39 2.85 10.54
C GLU A 83 -0.32 1.76 11.37
N LEU A 84 -1.64 1.60 11.19
CA LEU A 84 -2.42 0.55 11.83
C LEU A 84 -1.91 -0.84 11.41
N LYS A 85 -1.70 -1.05 10.11
CA LYS A 85 -1.16 -2.30 9.56
C LYS A 85 0.22 -2.61 10.14
N ALA A 86 1.08 -1.59 10.28
CA ALA A 86 2.38 -1.74 10.92
C ALA A 86 2.26 -2.10 12.42
N LYS A 87 1.31 -1.49 13.14
CA LYS A 87 1.01 -1.84 14.55
C LYS A 87 0.53 -3.28 14.68
N VAL A 88 -0.42 -3.70 13.85
CA VAL A 88 -0.94 -5.07 13.83
C VAL A 88 0.15 -6.07 13.47
N ALA A 89 0.96 -5.80 12.45
CA ALA A 89 2.06 -6.68 12.06
C ALA A 89 3.10 -6.85 13.19
N ARG A 90 3.39 -5.79 13.96
CA ARG A 90 4.23 -5.89 15.16
C ARG A 90 3.58 -6.76 16.24
N ALA A 91 2.30 -6.56 16.52
CA ALA A 91 1.57 -7.37 17.50
C ALA A 91 1.55 -8.86 17.12
N VAL A 92 1.31 -9.17 15.85
CA VAL A 92 1.33 -10.55 15.33
C VAL A 92 2.72 -11.18 15.49
N ARG A 93 3.82 -10.47 15.20
CA ARG A 93 5.17 -11.00 15.39
C ARG A 93 5.49 -11.32 16.86
N VAL A 94 5.08 -10.44 17.77
CA VAL A 94 5.25 -10.67 19.22
C VAL A 94 4.43 -11.87 19.66
N HIS A 95 3.20 -12.00 19.17
CA HIS A 95 2.35 -13.14 19.46
C HIS A 95 2.95 -14.46 18.93
N ASP A 96 3.43 -14.47 17.69
CA ASP A 96 3.98 -15.67 17.07
C ASP A 96 5.28 -16.12 17.77
N THR A 97 6.17 -15.18 18.09
CA THR A 97 7.39 -15.47 18.88
C THR A 97 7.06 -15.99 20.27
N TRP A 98 6.06 -15.40 20.95
CA TRP A 98 5.57 -15.89 22.23
C TRP A 98 5.05 -17.34 22.14
N HIS A 99 4.25 -17.65 21.12
CA HIS A 99 3.74 -19.00 20.91
C HIS A 99 4.84 -19.99 20.58
N HIS A 100 5.87 -19.58 19.83
CA HIS A 100 7.00 -20.43 19.50
C HIS A 100 7.84 -20.77 20.75
N VAL A 101 8.17 -19.76 21.55
CA VAL A 101 8.90 -19.92 22.82
C VAL A 101 8.08 -20.77 23.80
N ARG A 102 6.79 -20.50 23.96
CA ARG A 102 5.92 -21.30 24.84
C ARG A 102 5.89 -22.75 24.41
N ARG A 103 5.82 -23.01 23.11
CA ARG A 103 5.84 -24.38 22.57
C ARG A 103 7.17 -25.07 22.87
N MET A 104 8.30 -24.38 22.63
CA MET A 104 9.62 -24.92 22.96
C MET A 104 9.79 -25.20 24.45
N VAL A 105 9.29 -24.33 25.33
CA VAL A 105 9.32 -24.55 26.79
C VAL A 105 8.45 -25.75 27.18
N LEU A 106 7.25 -25.88 26.61
CA LEU A 106 6.38 -27.03 26.88
C LEU A 106 6.99 -28.35 26.39
N TRP A 107 7.59 -28.38 25.20
CA TRP A 107 8.31 -29.56 24.70
C TRP A 107 9.56 -29.87 25.52
N GLY A 108 10.35 -28.84 25.87
CA GLY A 108 11.54 -28.99 26.72
C GLY A 108 11.21 -29.51 28.12
N GLY A 109 10.11 -29.03 28.71
CA GLY A 109 9.59 -29.53 29.98
C GLY A 109 9.12 -30.99 29.88
N GLY A 110 8.42 -31.35 28.80
CA GLY A 110 8.01 -32.73 28.53
C GLY A 110 9.18 -33.71 28.37
N ILE A 111 10.22 -33.31 27.64
CA ILE A 111 11.44 -34.12 27.46
C ILE A 111 12.18 -34.29 28.79
N SER A 112 12.30 -33.21 29.58
CA SER A 112 12.98 -33.26 30.88
C SER A 112 12.27 -34.20 31.87
N LEU A 113 10.94 -34.19 31.88
CA LEU A 113 10.14 -35.10 32.70
C LEU A 113 10.27 -36.57 32.25
N ALA A 114 10.26 -36.84 30.93
CA ALA A 114 10.42 -38.19 30.40
C ALA A 114 11.81 -38.78 30.70
N THR A 115 12.85 -37.95 30.59
CA THR A 115 14.24 -38.38 30.87
C THR A 115 14.45 -38.62 32.38
N GLY A 116 13.88 -37.75 33.23
CA GLY A 116 13.94 -37.92 34.69
C GLY A 116 13.21 -39.17 35.18
N ALA A 117 12.04 -39.49 34.62
CA ALA A 117 11.30 -40.71 34.95
C ALA A 117 12.02 -41.97 34.46
N GLY A 118 12.63 -41.93 33.27
CA GLY A 118 13.41 -43.05 32.74
C GLY A 118 14.64 -43.37 33.57
N VAL A 119 15.41 -42.36 34.00
CA VAL A 119 16.58 -42.55 34.88
C VAL A 119 16.15 -43.04 36.26
N ALA A 120 15.06 -42.51 36.82
CA ALA A 120 14.55 -42.99 38.10
C ALA A 120 14.08 -44.45 38.04
N LEU A 121 13.38 -44.86 36.97
CA LEU A 121 12.98 -46.27 36.78
C LEU A 121 14.20 -47.19 36.64
N LEU A 122 15.25 -46.77 35.94
CA LEU A 122 16.48 -47.55 35.78
C LEU A 122 17.27 -47.70 37.09
N VAL A 123 17.23 -46.68 37.96
CA VAL A 123 17.94 -46.68 39.25
C VAL A 123 17.15 -47.41 40.35
N PHE A 124 15.81 -47.31 40.36
CA PHE A 124 14.97 -47.83 41.44
C PHE A 124 14.28 -49.17 41.15
N ALA A 125 14.30 -49.66 39.92
CA ALA A 125 13.71 -50.95 39.55
C ALA A 125 14.56 -51.71 38.51
N PRO A 126 15.79 -52.12 38.86
CA PRO A 126 16.69 -52.81 37.93
C PRO A 126 16.18 -54.20 37.51
N ASP A 127 15.25 -54.79 38.26
CA ASP A 127 14.79 -56.18 38.07
C ASP A 127 13.64 -56.35 37.07
N ILE A 128 13.26 -55.30 36.34
CA ILE A 128 12.12 -55.29 35.38
C ILE A 128 12.61 -55.31 33.91
N PHE A 129 13.92 -55.43 33.65
CA PHE A 129 14.51 -55.55 32.31
C PHE A 129 15.51 -56.69 32.18
#